data_AF-S7VMS4-F1
#
_entry.id   AF-S7VMS4-F1
#
_cell.length_a   1.000
_cell.length_b   1.000
_cell.length_c   1.000
_cell.angle_alpha   90.00
_cell.angle_beta   90.00
_cell.angle_gamma   90.00
#
_symmetry.space_group_name_H-M   'P 1'
#
loop_
_entity.id
_entity.type
_entity.pdbx_description
1 polymer ?
#
loop_
_entity_poly.entity_id
_entity_poly.type
_entity_poly.pdbx_seq_one_letter_code
_entity_poly.pdbx_strand_id
1 'polypeptide(L)'
;MKYYLNTLIFILLFSFSFGQNSLGKTDDLGRIQISTYVSDQIDGLPGSAKNLLENKLNQIATMNGMGGSQNSRFIITPNITLLFKEVLPGPPRKVVITLEVYFYIGDGMKGTLFSSETLKVKGVGTSDTKAYISAIKQIKAKNPIFKNFVDQGKVKIIEYYNSQCDFILKEAEAAKSKKHYNVAISKLMEIPQVTKECYETAMDQVAIVFKEKLITSVNTM
;
A
#
# COMPACT_ATOMS: atom_id res chain seq x y z
N MET A 1 0.28 52.30 42.27
CA MET A 1 -0.44 52.21 40.99
C MET A 1 0.41 51.73 39.81
N LYS A 2 1.69 52.15 39.66
CA LYS A 2 2.57 51.69 38.57
C LYS A 2 2.84 50.17 38.53
N TYR A 3 2.92 49.51 39.69
CA TYR A 3 3.21 48.08 39.75
C TYR A 3 2.04 47.21 39.26
N TYR A 4 0.80 47.55 39.63
CA TYR A 4 -0.39 46.83 39.18
C TYR A 4 -0.63 46.93 37.67
N LEU A 5 -0.22 48.04 37.03
CA LEU A 5 -0.28 48.20 35.58
C LEU A 5 0.72 47.26 34.86
N ASN A 6 1.93 47.10 35.43
CA ASN A 6 2.92 46.17 34.89
C ASN A 6 2.53 44.71 35.10
N THR A 7 1.85 44.36 36.21
CA THR A 7 1.36 42.99 36.43
C THR A 7 0.20 42.63 35.49
N LEU A 8 -0.67 43.59 35.15
CA LEU A 8 -1.78 43.36 34.22
C LEU A 8 -1.30 43.11 32.77
N ILE A 9 -0.22 43.79 32.35
CA ILE A 9 0.39 43.63 31.02
C ILE A 9 1.07 42.25 30.89
N PHE A 10 1.65 41.72 31.97
CA PHE A 10 2.30 40.40 31.95
C PHE A 10 1.31 39.24 31.86
N ILE A 11 0.09 39.41 32.38
CA ILE A 11 -0.98 38.39 32.33
C ILE A 11 -1.63 38.34 30.93
N LEU A 12 -1.72 39.48 30.22
CA LEU A 12 -2.30 39.54 28.88
C LEU A 12 -1.40 38.92 27.78
N LEU A 13 -0.10 38.78 28.03
CA LEU A 13 0.86 38.17 27.10
C LEU A 13 0.95 36.64 27.21
N PHE A 14 0.32 36.03 28.22
CA PHE A 14 0.38 34.58 28.46
C PHE A 14 -0.78 33.79 27.86
N SER A 15 -1.80 34.45 27.27
CA SER A 15 -3.06 33.80 26.86
C SER A 15 -3.20 33.51 25.36
N PHE A 16 -2.16 33.70 24.55
CA PHE A 16 -2.21 33.43 23.10
C PHE A 16 -1.31 32.28 22.64
N SER A 17 -1.08 31.28 23.50
CA SER A 17 -0.57 29.98 23.05
C SER A 17 -1.70 29.17 22.42
N PHE A 18 -2.11 29.53 21.20
CA PHE A 18 -2.80 28.59 20.33
C PHE A 18 -1.79 27.52 19.91
N GLY A 19 -1.71 26.43 20.67
CA GLY A 19 -1.13 25.19 20.20
C GLY A 19 -2.01 24.58 19.11
N GLN A 20 -2.12 25.20 17.95
CA GLN A 20 -2.69 24.55 16.77
C GLN A 20 -1.64 23.58 16.24
N ASN A 21 -1.72 22.33 16.68
CA ASN A 21 -1.05 21.25 16.00
C ASN A 21 -1.77 21.05 14.65
N SER A 22 -1.16 21.53 13.58
CA SER A 22 -1.64 21.32 12.21
C SER A 22 -1.30 19.92 11.69
N LEU A 23 -1.00 18.94 12.57
CA LEU A 23 -1.19 17.53 12.25
C LEU A 23 -2.69 17.32 11.97
N GLY A 24 -3.09 17.74 10.78
CA GLY A 24 -4.46 17.73 10.31
C GLY A 24 -5.01 16.32 10.34
N LYS A 25 -6.34 16.23 10.48
CA LYS A 25 -7.07 15.00 10.17
C LYS A 25 -6.48 14.42 8.89
N THR A 26 -5.91 13.22 8.99
CA THR A 26 -5.40 12.52 7.82
C THR A 26 -6.52 12.45 6.79
N ASP A 27 -6.30 13.05 5.62
CA ASP A 27 -7.15 12.89 4.44
C ASP A 27 -7.33 11.39 4.16
N ASP A 28 -8.42 10.99 3.51
CA ASP A 28 -8.76 9.58 3.32
C ASP A 28 -7.63 8.83 2.58
N LEU A 29 -6.90 9.51 1.69
CA LEU A 29 -5.68 9.00 1.04
C LEU A 29 -4.52 8.71 2.01
N GLY A 30 -4.38 9.52 3.06
CA GLY A 30 -3.35 9.32 4.07
C GLY A 30 -3.65 8.16 5.02
N ARG A 31 -4.89 7.68 5.06
CA ARG A 31 -5.29 6.50 5.86
C ARG A 31 -5.07 5.18 5.13
N ILE A 32 -4.83 5.22 3.81
CA ILE A 32 -4.52 4.02 3.03
C ILE A 32 -3.11 3.54 3.38
N GLN A 33 -3.06 2.42 4.09
CA GLN A 33 -1.83 1.67 4.34
C GLN A 33 -1.53 0.77 3.15
N ILE A 34 -0.29 0.79 2.67
CA ILE A 34 0.19 -0.08 1.59
C ILE A 34 1.47 -0.75 2.08
N SER A 35 1.48 -2.08 2.12
CA SER A 35 2.65 -2.86 2.51
C SER A 35 3.49 -3.21 1.30
N THR A 36 4.80 -3.33 1.50
CA THR A 36 5.73 -3.80 0.47
C THR A 36 5.77 -5.32 0.45
N TYR A 37 5.73 -5.91 -0.74
CA TYR A 37 5.89 -7.35 -0.91
C TYR A 37 6.78 -7.62 -2.12
N VAL A 38 7.74 -8.54 -2.00
CA VAL A 38 8.55 -9.03 -3.12
C VAL A 38 8.43 -10.54 -3.13
N SER A 39 7.97 -11.09 -4.24
CA SER A 39 7.81 -12.54 -4.38
C SER A 39 9.17 -13.25 -4.27
N ASP A 40 9.17 -14.40 -3.59
CA ASP A 40 10.32 -15.33 -3.57
C ASP A 40 10.57 -15.98 -4.95
N GLN A 41 9.59 -15.89 -5.85
CA GLN A 41 9.57 -16.63 -7.12
C GLN A 41 9.79 -15.72 -8.34
N ILE A 42 10.59 -14.66 -8.23
CA ILE A 42 10.98 -13.87 -9.41
C ILE A 42 12.03 -14.66 -10.19
N ASP A 43 11.63 -15.21 -11.34
CA ASP A 43 12.47 -16.07 -12.16
C ASP A 43 13.78 -15.38 -12.57
N GLY A 44 14.88 -16.11 -12.50
CA GLY A 44 16.22 -15.64 -12.86
C GLY A 44 16.81 -14.54 -11.97
N LEU A 45 16.13 -14.11 -10.89
CA LEU A 45 16.63 -13.07 -9.98
C LEU A 45 17.51 -13.66 -8.85
N PRO A 46 18.80 -13.31 -8.77
CA PRO A 46 19.65 -13.82 -7.68
C PRO A 46 19.20 -13.30 -6.31
N GLY A 47 19.31 -14.12 -5.25
CA GLY A 47 18.84 -13.77 -3.91
C GLY A 47 19.41 -12.46 -3.34
N SER A 48 20.69 -12.16 -3.59
CA SER A 48 21.29 -10.88 -3.18
C SER A 48 20.75 -9.66 -3.95
N ALA A 49 20.35 -9.86 -5.21
CA ALA A 49 19.67 -8.85 -6.02
C ALA A 49 18.22 -8.66 -5.55
N LYS A 50 17.53 -9.73 -5.15
CA LYS A 50 16.21 -9.69 -4.51
C LYS A 50 16.22 -8.88 -3.21
N ASN A 51 17.14 -9.17 -2.29
CA ASN A 51 17.25 -8.42 -1.04
C ASN A 51 17.49 -6.91 -1.29
N LEU A 52 18.24 -6.57 -2.34
CA LEU A 52 18.41 -5.18 -2.75
C LEU A 52 17.10 -4.58 -3.30
N LEU A 53 16.35 -5.33 -4.10
CA LEU A 53 15.04 -4.90 -4.62
C LEU A 53 14.05 -4.64 -3.49
N GLU A 54 13.97 -5.53 -2.49
CA GLU A 54 13.17 -5.37 -1.27
C GLU A 54 13.54 -4.07 -0.55
N ASN A 55 14.84 -3.81 -0.34
CA ASN A 55 15.30 -2.57 0.27
C ASN A 55 14.92 -1.34 -0.55
N LYS A 56 15.00 -1.39 -1.89
CA LYS A 56 14.57 -0.30 -2.77
C LYS A 56 13.07 -0.05 -2.64
N LEU A 57 12.27 -1.10 -2.60
CA LEU A 57 10.83 -1.04 -2.43
C LEU A 57 10.44 -0.45 -1.07
N ASN A 58 11.10 -0.88 0.00
CA ASN A 58 10.93 -0.33 1.36
C ASN A 58 11.27 1.17 1.42
N GLN A 59 12.33 1.58 0.71
CA GLN A 59 12.69 2.99 0.59
C GLN A 59 11.62 3.78 -0.16
N ILE A 60 11.13 3.27 -1.30
CA ILE A 60 10.02 3.88 -2.05
C ILE A 60 8.80 4.05 -1.14
N ALA A 61 8.43 3.02 -0.39
CA ALA A 61 7.27 3.07 0.51
C ALA A 61 7.45 4.11 1.63
N THR A 62 8.59 4.08 2.31
CA THR A 62 8.92 5.03 3.39
C THR A 62 8.91 6.47 2.89
N MET A 63 9.47 6.73 1.70
CA MET A 63 9.51 8.06 1.12
C MET A 63 8.15 8.62 0.71
N ASN A 64 7.18 7.74 0.44
CA ASN A 64 5.81 8.11 0.09
C ASN A 64 4.84 8.02 1.28
N GLY A 65 5.36 8.08 2.50
CA GLY A 65 4.56 8.13 3.73
C GLY A 65 3.87 6.82 4.09
N MET A 66 4.33 5.69 3.54
CA MET A 66 3.77 4.35 3.80
C MET A 66 4.60 3.56 4.84
N GLY A 67 5.62 4.19 5.41
CA GLY A 67 6.52 3.60 6.41
C GLY A 67 5.75 3.06 7.63
N GLY A 68 6.09 1.84 8.05
CA GLY A 68 5.46 1.18 9.21
C GLY A 68 4.20 0.37 8.90
N SER A 69 3.68 0.39 7.66
CA SER A 69 2.53 -0.44 7.27
C SER A 69 2.96 -1.91 7.12
N GLN A 70 2.63 -2.76 8.09
CA GLN A 70 2.82 -4.21 8.00
C GLN A 70 1.47 -4.91 7.81
N ASN A 71 1.45 -5.95 6.97
CA ASN A 71 0.27 -6.80 6.73
C ASN A 71 -0.98 -6.05 6.25
N SER A 72 -0.80 -4.95 5.51
CA SER A 72 -1.93 -4.31 4.82
C SER A 72 -2.44 -5.21 3.70
N ARG A 73 -3.75 -5.17 3.47
CA ARG A 73 -4.39 -5.78 2.29
C ARG A 73 -3.86 -5.20 0.98
N PHE A 74 -3.60 -3.89 0.96
CA PHE A 74 -3.05 -3.24 -0.21
C PHE A 74 -1.54 -3.41 -0.19
N ILE A 75 -0.99 -3.85 -1.32
CA ILE A 75 0.43 -4.09 -1.47
C ILE A 75 1.00 -3.31 -2.64
N ILE A 76 2.26 -2.88 -2.48
CA ILE A 76 3.13 -2.54 -3.59
C ILE A 76 4.05 -3.75 -3.84
N THR A 77 4.07 -4.24 -5.08
CA THR A 77 4.88 -5.41 -5.46
C THR A 77 5.60 -5.20 -6.78
N PRO A 78 6.90 -5.53 -6.89
CA PRO A 78 7.64 -5.45 -8.13
C PRO A 78 7.66 -6.80 -8.86
N ASN A 79 7.79 -6.74 -10.17
CA ASN A 79 8.19 -7.87 -11.01
C ASN A 79 9.34 -7.44 -11.93
N ILE A 80 10.21 -8.38 -12.29
CA ILE A 80 11.38 -8.11 -13.14
C ILE A 80 11.32 -8.99 -14.38
N THR A 81 11.57 -8.38 -15.54
CA THR A 81 11.76 -9.08 -16.81
C THR A 81 13.14 -8.77 -17.37
N LEU A 82 13.90 -9.81 -17.72
CA LEU A 82 15.18 -9.67 -18.42
C LEU A 82 14.90 -9.39 -19.90
N LEU A 83 15.10 -8.15 -20.35
CA LEU A 83 14.89 -7.77 -21.75
C LEU A 83 16.08 -8.14 -22.65
N PHE A 84 17.29 -8.00 -22.12
CA PHE A 84 18.51 -8.22 -22.88
C PHE A 84 19.63 -8.69 -21.97
N LYS A 85 20.43 -9.64 -22.44
CA LYS A 85 21.66 -10.10 -21.79
C LYS A 85 22.72 -10.32 -22.84
N GLU A 86 23.87 -9.70 -22.63
CA GLU A 86 25.05 -9.86 -23.47
C GLU A 86 26.28 -10.11 -22.60
N VAL A 87 27.15 -10.98 -23.08
CA VAL A 87 28.44 -11.26 -22.45
C VAL A 87 29.53 -10.71 -23.35
N LEU A 88 30.23 -9.68 -22.88
CA LEU A 88 31.34 -9.11 -23.62
C LEU A 88 32.61 -9.96 -23.39
N PRO A 89 33.27 -10.41 -24.46
CA PRO A 89 34.51 -11.16 -24.36
C PRO A 89 35.68 -10.25 -23.94
N GLY A 90 36.70 -10.84 -23.30
CA GLY A 90 37.93 -10.16 -22.88
C GLY A 90 38.14 -10.16 -21.35
N PRO A 91 39.38 -10.01 -20.86
CA PRO A 91 39.67 -9.93 -19.43
C PRO A 91 39.52 -8.49 -18.88
N PRO A 92 38.73 -8.25 -17.81
CA PRO A 92 37.81 -9.20 -17.17
C PRO A 92 36.49 -9.32 -17.94
N ARG A 93 35.95 -10.55 -17.99
CA ARG A 93 34.65 -10.85 -18.61
C ARG A 93 33.57 -9.91 -18.05
N LYS A 94 32.73 -9.36 -18.93
CA LYS A 94 31.60 -8.52 -18.54
C LYS A 94 30.28 -9.17 -18.94
N VAL A 95 29.29 -9.01 -18.07
CA VAL A 95 27.89 -9.32 -18.33
C VAL A 95 27.14 -7.99 -18.30
N VAL A 96 26.46 -7.69 -19.40
CA VAL A 96 25.59 -6.53 -19.56
C VAL A 96 24.16 -7.03 -19.59
N ILE A 97 23.30 -6.47 -18.75
CA ILE A 97 21.87 -6.78 -18.75
C ILE A 97 21.03 -5.52 -18.85
N THR A 98 19.87 -5.66 -19.46
CA THR A 98 18.78 -4.68 -19.39
C THR A 98 17.57 -5.35 -18.78
N LEU A 99 17.07 -4.76 -17.70
CA LEU A 99 15.87 -5.21 -17.01
C LEU A 99 14.74 -4.23 -17.25
N GLU A 100 13.53 -4.76 -17.34
CA GLU A 100 12.31 -4.02 -17.14
C GLU A 100 11.76 -4.36 -15.77
N VAL A 101 11.56 -3.36 -14.93
CA VAL A 101 11.09 -3.52 -13.56
C VAL A 101 9.72 -2.89 -13.47
N TYR A 102 8.73 -3.74 -13.32
CA TYR A 102 7.35 -3.37 -13.11
C TYR A 102 7.11 -3.17 -11.62
N PHE A 103 6.32 -2.16 -11.26
CA PHE A 103 5.81 -1.93 -9.92
C PHE A 103 4.30 -1.89 -9.99
N TYR A 104 3.63 -2.59 -9.09
CA TYR A 104 2.18 -2.69 -9.04
C TYR A 104 1.69 -2.28 -7.66
N ILE A 105 0.60 -1.51 -7.60
CA ILE A 105 -0.21 -1.32 -6.40
C ILE A 105 -1.52 -2.06 -6.62
N GLY A 106 -1.85 -2.98 -5.72
CA GLY A 106 -3.01 -3.84 -5.84
C GLY A 106 -3.52 -4.36 -4.50
N ASP A 107 -4.67 -5.03 -4.57
CA ASP A 107 -5.25 -5.81 -3.49
C ASP A 107 -4.59 -7.19 -3.44
N GLY A 108 -3.80 -7.45 -2.39
CA GLY A 108 -3.07 -8.70 -2.21
C GLY A 108 -3.95 -9.92 -1.91
N MET A 109 -5.24 -9.73 -1.58
CA MET A 109 -6.19 -10.81 -1.34
C MET A 109 -7.02 -11.13 -2.60
N LYS A 110 -7.56 -10.09 -3.25
CA LYS A 110 -8.43 -10.24 -4.43
C LYS A 110 -7.66 -10.28 -5.76
N GLY A 111 -6.42 -9.82 -5.78
CA GLY A 111 -5.61 -9.69 -7.00
C GLY A 111 -6.04 -8.52 -7.90
N THR A 112 -6.79 -7.54 -7.37
CA THR A 112 -7.20 -6.36 -8.15
C THR A 112 -6.02 -5.40 -8.31
N LEU A 113 -5.69 -5.05 -9.55
CA LEU A 113 -4.63 -4.08 -9.87
C LEU A 113 -5.21 -2.66 -9.91
N PHE A 114 -4.63 -1.73 -9.15
CA PHE A 114 -5.06 -0.33 -9.14
C PHE A 114 -4.13 0.56 -9.96
N SER A 115 -2.82 0.41 -9.78
CA SER A 115 -1.83 1.23 -10.49
C SER A 115 -0.61 0.41 -10.86
N SER A 116 0.05 0.79 -11.94
CA SER A 116 1.32 0.20 -12.38
C SER A 116 2.29 1.27 -12.84
N GLU A 117 3.57 1.04 -12.61
CA GLU A 117 4.67 1.86 -13.10
C GLU A 117 5.80 0.95 -13.60
N THR A 118 6.64 1.42 -14.53
CA THR A 118 7.69 0.60 -15.12
C THR A 118 8.98 1.38 -15.31
N LEU A 119 10.10 0.77 -14.92
CA LEU A 119 11.43 1.34 -15.13
C LEU A 119 12.31 0.38 -15.92
N LYS A 120 12.96 0.92 -16.95
CA LYS A 120 14.03 0.24 -17.66
C LYS A 120 15.37 0.56 -17.02
N VAL A 121 16.08 -0.45 -16.53
CA VAL A 121 17.38 -0.28 -15.87
C VAL A 121 18.44 -1.16 -16.53
N LYS A 122 19.67 -0.65 -16.60
CA LYS A 122 20.81 -1.35 -17.18
C LYS A 122 21.87 -1.60 -16.12
N GLY A 123 22.50 -2.77 -16.17
CA GLY A 123 23.55 -3.16 -15.24
C GLY A 123 24.69 -3.84 -15.95
N VAL A 124 25.91 -3.56 -15.49
CA VAL A 124 27.13 -4.22 -15.94
C VAL A 124 27.84 -4.82 -14.74
N GLY A 125 28.27 -6.08 -14.84
CA GLY A 125 28.98 -6.79 -13.79
C GLY A 125 29.99 -7.78 -14.35
N THR A 126 30.86 -8.31 -13.49
CA THR A 126 31.79 -9.41 -13.86
C THR A 126 31.14 -10.80 -13.70
N SER A 127 29.85 -10.83 -13.33
CA SER A 127 29.00 -12.02 -13.21
C SER A 127 27.54 -11.58 -13.35
N ASP A 128 26.63 -12.53 -13.58
CA ASP A 128 25.20 -12.27 -13.65
C ASP A 128 24.69 -11.56 -12.39
N THR A 129 25.00 -12.08 -11.20
CA THR A 129 24.63 -11.48 -9.91
C THR A 129 25.09 -10.04 -9.78
N LYS A 130 26.34 -9.74 -10.18
CA LYS A 130 26.86 -8.36 -10.14
C LYS A 130 26.15 -7.45 -11.15
N ALA A 131 25.79 -7.97 -12.32
CA ALA A 131 25.03 -7.22 -13.32
C ALA A 131 23.61 -6.90 -12.82
N TYR A 132 22.91 -7.87 -12.20
CA TYR A 132 21.60 -7.66 -11.56
C TYR A 132 21.65 -6.63 -10.44
N ILE A 133 22.61 -6.75 -9.51
CA ILE A 133 22.81 -5.76 -8.45
C ILE A 133 23.08 -4.37 -9.04
N SER A 134 23.93 -4.29 -10.07
CA SER A 134 24.27 -3.03 -10.75
C SER A 134 23.04 -2.38 -11.41
N ALA A 135 22.17 -3.19 -12.04
CA ALA A 135 20.92 -2.73 -12.64
C ALA A 135 19.93 -2.21 -11.58
N ILE A 136 19.67 -2.99 -10.53
CA ILE A 136 18.70 -2.63 -9.47
C ILE A 136 19.17 -1.39 -8.69
N LYS A 137 20.48 -1.17 -8.54
CA LYS A 137 21.02 0.06 -7.93
C LYS A 137 20.54 1.34 -8.64
N GLN A 138 20.25 1.26 -9.95
CA GLN A 138 19.76 2.39 -10.74
C GLN A 138 18.33 2.82 -10.38
N ILE A 139 17.56 1.99 -9.67
CA ILE A 139 16.26 2.38 -9.15
C ILE A 139 16.48 3.44 -8.06
N LYS A 140 16.07 4.67 -8.34
CA LYS A 140 16.16 5.80 -7.40
C LYS A 140 14.83 5.92 -6.67
N ALA A 141 14.79 5.55 -5.38
CA ALA A 141 13.56 5.67 -4.57
C ALA A 141 13.01 7.10 -4.51
N LYS A 142 13.88 8.11 -4.68
CA LYS A 142 13.50 9.54 -4.75
C LYS A 142 12.93 9.98 -6.11
N ASN A 143 12.83 9.09 -7.10
CA ASN A 143 12.32 9.46 -8.41
C ASN A 143 10.85 9.92 -8.26
N PRO A 144 10.50 11.13 -8.74
CA PRO A 144 9.14 11.67 -8.61
C PRO A 144 8.07 10.77 -9.26
N ILE A 145 8.45 9.89 -10.20
CA ILE A 145 7.55 8.90 -10.79
C ILE A 145 6.85 8.04 -9.73
N PHE A 146 7.57 7.67 -8.65
CA PHE A 146 7.02 6.85 -7.58
C PHE A 146 5.98 7.59 -6.75
N LYS A 147 6.13 8.92 -6.60
CA LYS A 147 5.12 9.73 -5.93
C LYS A 147 3.82 9.73 -6.72
N ASN A 148 3.89 10.01 -8.02
CA ASN A 148 2.72 9.99 -8.89
C ASN A 148 2.07 8.58 -8.92
N PHE A 149 2.88 7.53 -9.06
CA PHE A 149 2.43 6.14 -9.05
C PHE A 149 1.66 5.78 -7.76
N VAL A 150 2.20 6.15 -6.58
CA VAL A 150 1.58 5.87 -5.28
C VAL A 150 0.31 6.70 -5.09
N ASP A 151 0.35 8.00 -5.39
CA ASP A 151 -0.80 8.89 -5.25
C ASP A 151 -1.97 8.42 -6.15
N GLN A 152 -1.69 8.06 -7.40
CA GLN A 152 -2.69 7.49 -8.31
C GLN A 152 -3.23 6.14 -7.81
N GLY A 153 -2.36 5.28 -7.26
CA GLY A 153 -2.80 4.00 -6.69
C GLY A 153 -3.78 4.19 -5.54
N LYS A 154 -3.51 5.14 -4.64
CA LYS A 154 -4.39 5.48 -3.52
C LYS A 154 -5.75 6.01 -3.96
N VAL A 155 -5.77 6.90 -4.96
CA VAL A 155 -7.02 7.41 -5.54
C VAL A 155 -7.85 6.27 -6.13
N LYS A 156 -7.23 5.41 -6.96
CA LYS A 156 -7.92 4.30 -7.62
C LYS A 156 -8.43 3.22 -6.67
N ILE A 157 -7.79 3.03 -5.51
CA ILE A 157 -8.31 2.17 -4.44
C ILE A 157 -9.68 2.70 -3.96
N ILE A 158 -9.77 4.00 -3.65
CA ILE A 158 -11.01 4.63 -3.16
C ILE A 158 -12.08 4.57 -4.24
N GLU A 159 -11.76 4.97 -5.47
CA GLU A 159 -12.68 4.95 -6.60
C GLU A 159 -13.26 3.54 -6.85
N TYR A 160 -12.39 2.52 -6.83
CA TYR A 160 -12.81 1.13 -7.00
C TYR A 160 -13.83 0.75 -5.93
N TYR A 161 -13.50 0.88 -4.64
CA TYR A 161 -14.40 0.43 -3.58
C TYR A 161 -15.69 1.26 -3.47
N ASN A 162 -15.63 2.56 -3.78
CA ASN A 162 -16.83 3.37 -3.90
C ASN A 162 -17.73 2.86 -5.03
N SER A 163 -17.17 2.53 -6.20
CA SER A 163 -17.94 2.00 -7.33
C SER A 163 -18.47 0.58 -7.11
N GLN A 164 -17.79 -0.20 -6.26
CA GLN A 164 -18.14 -1.60 -5.99
C GLN A 164 -19.01 -1.78 -4.74
N CYS A 165 -19.23 -0.72 -3.97
CA CYS A 165 -19.91 -0.78 -2.67
C CYS A 165 -21.26 -1.51 -2.76
N ASP A 166 -22.16 -1.02 -3.61
CA ASP A 166 -23.51 -1.57 -3.77
C ASP A 166 -23.50 -3.03 -4.21
N PHE A 167 -22.55 -3.41 -5.05
CA PHE A 167 -22.41 -4.79 -5.51
C PHE A 167 -21.96 -5.71 -4.38
N ILE A 168 -20.95 -5.30 -3.60
CA ILE A 168 -20.45 -6.06 -2.46
C ILE A 168 -21.55 -6.23 -1.39
N LEU A 169 -22.28 -5.15 -1.08
CA LEU A 169 -23.39 -5.19 -0.12
C LEU A 169 -24.51 -6.13 -0.59
N LYS A 170 -24.87 -6.11 -1.88
CA LYS A 170 -25.88 -7.02 -2.45
C LYS A 170 -25.41 -8.48 -2.46
N GLU A 171 -24.15 -8.74 -2.79
CA GLU A 171 -23.57 -10.10 -2.71
C GLU A 171 -23.60 -10.64 -1.28
N ALA A 172 -23.25 -9.81 -0.31
CA ALA A 172 -23.32 -10.17 1.10
C ALA A 172 -24.76 -10.48 1.56
N GLU A 173 -25.73 -9.65 1.17
CA GLU A 173 -27.15 -9.88 1.47
C GLU A 173 -27.66 -11.19 0.83
N ALA A 174 -27.28 -11.46 -0.42
CA ALA A 174 -27.62 -12.70 -1.09
C ALA A 174 -26.99 -13.93 -0.42
N ALA A 175 -25.78 -13.82 0.13
CA ALA A 175 -25.16 -14.87 0.91
C ALA A 175 -25.85 -15.05 2.28
N LYS A 176 -26.24 -13.95 2.94
CA LYS A 176 -26.97 -13.96 4.21
C LYS A 176 -28.32 -14.66 4.06
N SER A 177 -29.10 -14.34 3.03
CA SER A 177 -30.42 -14.96 2.80
C SER A 177 -30.35 -16.48 2.57
N LYS A 178 -29.21 -16.97 2.08
CA LYS A 178 -28.90 -18.40 1.94
C LYS A 178 -28.30 -19.03 3.21
N LYS A 179 -28.27 -18.30 4.33
CA LYS A 179 -27.61 -18.68 5.60
C LYS A 179 -26.10 -18.95 5.46
N HIS A 180 -25.47 -18.47 4.38
CA HIS A 180 -24.02 -18.56 4.18
C HIS A 180 -23.31 -17.43 4.94
N TYR A 181 -23.50 -17.39 6.26
CA TYR A 181 -23.12 -16.23 7.09
C TYR A 181 -21.62 -15.90 7.05
N ASN A 182 -20.74 -16.91 7.00
CA ASN A 182 -19.29 -16.67 6.89
C ASN A 182 -18.92 -15.98 5.56
N VAL A 183 -19.60 -16.35 4.47
CA VAL A 183 -19.37 -15.73 3.15
C VAL A 183 -19.88 -14.29 3.15
N ALA A 184 -21.06 -14.05 3.72
CA ALA A 184 -21.61 -12.71 3.87
C ALA A 184 -20.68 -11.79 4.68
N ILE A 185 -20.20 -12.26 5.84
CA ILE A 185 -19.25 -11.51 6.67
C ILE A 185 -17.95 -11.26 5.91
N SER A 186 -17.39 -12.28 5.26
CA SER A 186 -16.17 -12.14 4.45
C SER A 186 -16.32 -11.05 3.39
N LYS A 187 -17.46 -11.00 2.69
CA LYS A 187 -17.76 -10.00 1.67
C LYS A 187 -17.85 -8.59 2.24
N LEU A 188 -18.56 -8.41 3.35
CA LEU A 188 -18.67 -7.09 4.01
C LEU A 188 -17.32 -6.60 4.52
N MET A 189 -16.48 -7.49 5.04
CA MET A 189 -15.12 -7.19 5.45
C MET A 189 -14.17 -6.89 4.26
N GLU A 190 -14.61 -7.10 3.01
CA GLU A 190 -13.85 -6.65 1.85
C GLU A 190 -13.84 -5.11 1.72
N ILE A 191 -14.75 -4.39 2.35
CA ILE A 191 -14.83 -2.94 2.20
C ILE A 191 -13.79 -2.27 3.12
N PRO A 192 -12.86 -1.46 2.60
CA PRO A 192 -11.81 -0.85 3.40
C PRO A 192 -12.33 0.38 4.17
N GLN A 193 -11.71 0.67 5.32
CA GLN A 193 -12.07 1.83 6.18
C GLN A 193 -11.97 3.20 5.48
N VAL A 194 -11.21 3.29 4.40
CA VAL A 194 -10.99 4.54 3.65
C VAL A 194 -12.21 4.93 2.80
N THR A 195 -13.14 4.02 2.55
CA THR A 195 -14.45 4.32 1.96
C THR A 195 -15.48 4.44 3.08
N LYS A 196 -15.42 5.54 3.84
CA LYS A 196 -16.06 5.68 5.16
C LYS A 196 -17.54 5.25 5.18
N GLU A 197 -18.37 5.83 4.31
CA GLU A 197 -19.82 5.58 4.28
C GLU A 197 -20.13 4.11 3.97
N CYS A 198 -19.46 3.56 2.95
CA CYS A 198 -19.61 2.15 2.58
C CYS A 198 -19.13 1.23 3.70
N TYR A 199 -18.03 1.58 4.37
CA TYR A 199 -17.45 0.82 5.46
C TYR A 199 -18.38 0.78 6.67
N GLU A 200 -18.91 1.93 7.09
CA GLU A 200 -19.86 2.03 8.21
C GLU A 200 -21.10 1.17 7.92
N THR A 201 -21.66 1.29 6.71
CA THR A 201 -22.79 0.46 6.25
C THR A 201 -22.46 -1.02 6.29
N ALA A 202 -21.27 -1.42 5.83
CA ALA A 202 -20.85 -2.81 5.82
C ALA A 202 -20.68 -3.37 7.24
N MET A 203 -20.12 -2.58 8.18
CA MET A 203 -19.91 -3.02 9.56
C MET A 203 -21.22 -3.16 10.33
N ASP A 204 -22.19 -2.28 10.08
CA ASP A 204 -23.54 -2.44 10.61
C ASP A 204 -24.18 -3.76 10.14
N GLN A 205 -24.03 -4.08 8.85
CA GLN A 205 -24.50 -5.37 8.31
C GLN A 205 -23.73 -6.57 8.90
N VAL A 206 -22.42 -6.45 9.17
CA VAL A 206 -21.66 -7.53 9.83
C VAL A 206 -22.25 -7.85 11.19
N ALA A 207 -22.59 -6.85 11.99
CA ALA A 207 -23.20 -7.05 13.31
C ALA A 207 -24.55 -7.79 13.21
N ILE A 208 -25.37 -7.44 12.22
CA ILE A 208 -26.67 -8.09 11.94
C ILE A 208 -26.45 -9.56 11.55
N VAL A 209 -25.62 -9.81 10.54
CA VAL A 209 -25.32 -11.16 10.02
C VAL A 209 -24.74 -12.06 11.12
N PHE A 210 -23.84 -11.51 11.94
CA PHE A 210 -23.23 -12.26 13.04
C PHE A 210 -24.27 -12.66 14.10
N LYS A 211 -25.19 -11.77 14.45
CA LYS A 211 -26.29 -12.07 15.38
C LYS A 211 -27.21 -13.18 14.83
N GLU A 212 -27.60 -13.11 13.55
CA GLU A 212 -28.41 -14.14 12.89
C GLU A 212 -27.70 -15.51 12.87
N LYS A 213 -26.38 -15.52 12.62
CA LYS A 213 -25.55 -16.73 12.70
C LYS A 213 -25.64 -17.37 14.08
N LEU A 214 -25.44 -16.61 15.15
CA LEU A 214 -25.49 -17.12 16.52
C LEU A 214 -26.86 -17.72 16.86
N ILE A 215 -27.95 -17.01 16.52
CA ILE A 215 -29.32 -17.49 16.76
C ILE A 215 -29.57 -18.79 16.00
N THR A 216 -29.13 -18.86 14.74
CA THR A 216 -29.27 -20.07 13.93
C THR A 216 -28.50 -21.24 14.54
N SER A 217 -27.27 -21.02 15.01
CA SER A 217 -26.46 -22.06 15.64
C SER A 217 -27.05 -22.59 16.95
N VAL A 218 -27.70 -21.74 17.74
CA VAL A 218 -28.41 -22.14 18.97
C VAL A 218 -29.63 -22.99 18.66
N ASN A 219 -30.39 -22.66 17.62
CA ASN A 219 -31.61 -23.40 17.25
C ASN A 219 -31.35 -24.74 16.54
N THR A 220 -30.10 -25.05 16.20
CA THR A 220 -29.68 -26.32 15.58
C THR A 220 -28.99 -27.28 16.56
N MET A 221 -28.82 -26.89 17.82
CA MET A 221 -28.37 -27.74 18.93
C MET A 221 -29.58 -28.25 19.71
#